data_AF-A0A812KSE9-F1
#
_entry.id   AF-A0A812KSE9-F1
#
_cell.length_a   1.000
_cell.length_b   1.000
_cell.length_c   1.000
_cell.angle_alpha   90.00
_cell.angle_beta   90.00
_cell.angle_gamma   90.00
#
_symmetry.space_group_name_H-M   'P 1'
#
loop_
_entity.id
_entity.type
_entity.pdbx_description
1 polymer ?
#
loop_
_entity_poly.entity_id
_entity_poly.type
_entity_poly.pdbx_seq_one_letter_code
_entity_poly.pdbx_strand_id
1 'polypeptide(L)'
;MGSGASAPTAGADAVPLPALAELSAEDKARVLDAANEAIAEAVATIQKEKKWKAASDELKPKLSAKKHAGEKTLLWISDGILSWPVAASAAKDGVLQMWYAAKEQHELWDDIVAAMKAAEVPEGSFTHVGWMFHGSEMTGEYKEQNLKFLAALKPYLAEGARVDILACEMVAGPTGLKIFKELEKESGINLAASTDLTGNSAAGGNWILETDGVDVKEQYFTDAINEFSETLLGFAMHRKAVRTAQRRRGGPCHF
;
A
#
# COMPACT_ATOMS: atom_id res chain seq x y z
N MET A 1 -26.00 -40.91 -28.53
CA MET A 1 -24.77 -40.76 -29.34
C MET A 1 -24.95 -39.46 -30.10
N GLY A 2 -24.56 -38.29 -29.62
CA GLY A 2 -23.22 -37.84 -29.22
C GLY A 2 -23.02 -36.50 -29.93
N SER A 3 -23.58 -35.43 -29.36
CA SER A 3 -23.53 -34.06 -29.87
C SER A 3 -22.12 -33.50 -29.70
N GLY A 4 -21.45 -33.20 -30.82
CA GLY A 4 -20.10 -32.62 -30.83
C GLY A 4 -20.15 -31.11 -30.72
N ALA A 5 -19.88 -30.58 -29.53
CA ALA A 5 -19.62 -29.17 -29.32
C ALA A 5 -18.23 -28.81 -29.89
N SER A 6 -18.21 -27.92 -30.89
CA SER A 6 -16.97 -27.31 -31.38
C SER A 6 -16.59 -26.15 -30.44
N ALA A 7 -15.35 -26.16 -29.98
CA ALA A 7 -14.77 -25.12 -29.13
C ALA A 7 -14.56 -23.81 -29.92
N PRO A 8 -14.65 -22.62 -29.27
CA PRO A 8 -14.38 -21.35 -29.94
C PRO A 8 -12.87 -21.14 -30.09
N THR A 9 -12.42 -20.88 -31.32
CA THR A 9 -11.05 -20.47 -31.63
C THR A 9 -10.83 -19.02 -31.19
N ALA A 10 -10.14 -18.82 -30.07
CA ALA A 10 -9.55 -17.54 -29.69
C ALA A 10 -8.26 -17.32 -30.49
N GLY A 11 -8.38 -16.79 -31.70
CA GLY A 11 -7.26 -16.23 -32.46
C GLY A 11 -7.14 -14.75 -32.11
N ALA A 12 -6.39 -14.43 -31.05
CA ALA A 12 -5.85 -13.09 -30.91
C ALA A 12 -4.65 -13.00 -31.86
N ASP A 13 -4.80 -12.21 -32.93
CA ASP A 13 -3.73 -11.87 -33.86
C ASP A 13 -2.63 -11.08 -33.12
N ALA A 14 -1.76 -11.79 -32.43
CA ALA A 14 -0.48 -11.26 -31.99
C ALA A 14 0.41 -11.18 -33.25
N VAL A 15 0.54 -9.99 -33.81
CA VAL A 15 1.52 -9.71 -34.87
C VAL A 15 2.90 -10.14 -34.34
N PRO A 16 3.60 -11.08 -35.01
CA PRO A 16 4.93 -11.48 -34.60
C PRO A 16 5.86 -10.27 -34.61
N LEU A 17 6.55 -10.01 -33.50
CA LEU A 17 7.61 -9.01 -33.48
C LEU A 17 8.71 -9.46 -34.44
N PRO A 18 9.09 -8.67 -35.46
CA PRO A 18 10.17 -9.04 -36.36
C PRO A 18 11.48 -9.20 -35.58
N ALA A 19 12.32 -10.14 -36.03
CA ALA A 19 13.63 -10.33 -35.43
C ALA A 19 14.43 -9.03 -35.57
N LEU A 20 15.20 -8.65 -34.53
CA LEU A 20 16.02 -7.42 -34.51
C LEU A 20 16.91 -7.25 -35.77
N ALA A 21 17.28 -8.34 -36.44
CA ALA A 21 18.04 -8.33 -37.68
C ALA A 21 17.27 -7.68 -38.86
N GLU A 22 15.95 -7.86 -38.91
CA GLU A 22 15.06 -7.45 -40.00
C GLU A 22 14.58 -5.99 -39.89
N LEU A 23 14.84 -5.33 -38.76
CA LEU A 23 14.46 -3.93 -38.54
C LEU A 23 15.32 -2.96 -39.37
N SER A 24 14.68 -1.88 -39.81
CA SER A 24 15.36 -0.73 -40.42
C SER A 24 16.36 -0.11 -39.43
N ALA A 25 17.33 0.66 -39.93
CA ALA A 25 18.29 1.37 -39.07
C ALA A 25 17.57 2.37 -38.13
N GLU A 26 16.51 3.00 -38.62
CA GLU A 26 15.67 3.94 -37.86
C GLU A 26 14.88 3.23 -36.75
N ASP A 27 14.29 2.06 -37.04
CA ASP A 27 13.60 1.27 -36.02
C ASP A 27 14.56 0.72 -34.96
N LYS A 28 15.77 0.32 -35.36
CA LYS A 28 16.83 -0.11 -34.42
C LYS A 28 17.22 1.03 -33.48
N ALA A 29 17.37 2.25 -33.99
CA ALA A 29 17.66 3.43 -33.18
C ALA A 29 16.52 3.72 -32.20
N ARG A 30 15.27 3.69 -32.66
CA ARG A 30 14.09 3.89 -31.80
C ARG A 30 13.98 2.85 -30.69
N VAL A 31 14.25 1.57 -30.99
CA VAL A 31 14.27 0.50 -29.99
C VAL A 31 15.39 0.70 -28.97
N LEU A 32 16.57 1.16 -29.42
CA LEU A 32 17.70 1.43 -28.52
C LEU A 32 17.42 2.63 -27.60
N ASP A 33 16.83 3.70 -28.10
CA ASP A 33 16.46 4.87 -27.31
C ASP A 33 15.40 4.51 -26.25
N ALA A 34 14.35 3.80 -26.64
CA ALA A 34 13.34 3.30 -25.69
C ALA A 34 13.94 2.36 -24.63
N ALA A 35 14.91 1.52 -25.01
CA ALA A 35 15.61 0.66 -24.06
C ALA A 35 16.48 1.46 -23.07
N ASN A 36 17.16 2.50 -23.54
CA ASN A 36 17.97 3.38 -22.70
C ASN A 36 17.11 4.19 -21.72
N GLU A 37 15.97 4.70 -22.16
CA GLU A 37 15.00 5.39 -21.30
C GLU A 37 14.47 4.46 -20.20
N ALA A 38 14.07 3.24 -20.57
CA ALA A 38 13.63 2.23 -19.60
C ALA A 38 14.73 1.83 -18.60
N ILE A 39 15.99 1.75 -19.05
CA ILE A 39 17.14 1.51 -18.16
C ILE A 39 17.35 2.68 -17.19
N ALA A 40 17.27 3.92 -17.68
CA ALA A 40 17.43 5.11 -16.85
C ALA A 40 16.34 5.18 -15.76
N GLU A 41 15.09 4.90 -16.11
CA GLU A 41 13.96 4.84 -15.18
C GLU A 41 14.16 3.73 -14.12
N ALA A 42 14.61 2.55 -14.54
CA ALA A 42 14.93 1.45 -13.63
C ALA A 42 16.07 1.80 -12.67
N VAL A 43 17.13 2.45 -13.15
CA VAL A 43 18.26 2.89 -12.32
C VAL A 43 17.81 3.94 -11.31
N ALA A 44 17.01 4.93 -11.73
CA ALA A 44 16.46 5.94 -10.84
C ALA A 44 15.60 5.32 -9.73
N THR A 45 14.79 4.31 -10.08
CA THR A 45 13.99 3.54 -9.13
C THR A 45 14.89 2.84 -8.10
N ILE A 46 15.90 2.09 -8.54
CA ILE A 46 16.84 1.38 -7.65
C ILE A 46 17.57 2.35 -6.70
N GLN A 47 17.99 3.51 -7.20
CA GLN A 47 18.64 4.54 -6.37
C GLN A 47 17.68 5.07 -5.31
N LYS A 48 16.41 5.27 -5.67
CA LYS A 48 15.35 5.70 -4.74
C LYS A 48 15.08 4.64 -3.66
N GLU A 49 14.98 3.36 -4.03
CA GLU A 49 14.82 2.27 -3.07
C GLU A 49 15.99 2.18 -2.08
N LYS A 50 17.24 2.32 -2.57
CA LYS A 50 18.42 2.34 -1.71
C LYS A 50 18.40 3.51 -0.73
N LYS A 51 18.02 4.70 -1.20
CA LYS A 51 17.86 5.89 -0.37
C LYS A 51 16.82 5.66 0.73
N TRP A 52 15.67 5.09 0.39
CA TRP A 52 14.60 4.80 1.35
C TRP A 52 14.93 3.69 2.32
N LYS A 53 15.67 2.66 1.89
CA LYS A 53 16.18 1.65 2.81
C LYS A 53 17.11 2.25 3.87
N ALA A 54 18.04 3.11 3.46
CA ALA A 54 18.93 3.79 4.40
C ALA A 54 18.16 4.71 5.37
N ALA A 55 17.18 5.48 4.87
CA ALA A 55 16.32 6.32 5.70
C ALA A 55 15.47 5.49 6.67
N SER A 56 14.97 4.33 6.22
CA SER A 56 14.22 3.37 7.04
C SER A 56 15.05 2.89 8.22
N ASP A 57 16.29 2.43 7.96
CA ASP A 57 17.16 1.90 9.01
C ASP A 57 17.51 2.98 10.06
N GLU A 58 17.55 4.25 9.68
CA GLU A 58 17.74 5.38 10.59
C GLU A 58 16.47 5.75 11.39
N LEU A 59 15.29 5.70 10.75
CA LEU A 59 14.02 6.13 11.34
C LEU A 59 13.41 5.09 12.27
N LYS A 60 13.52 3.79 11.94
CA LYS A 60 12.89 2.70 12.69
C LYS A 60 13.17 2.76 14.20
N PRO A 61 14.43 2.93 14.67
CA PRO A 61 14.73 3.05 16.10
C PRO A 61 14.17 4.32 16.76
N LYS A 62 14.08 5.43 16.01
CA LYS A 62 13.57 6.71 16.55
C LYS A 62 12.06 6.64 16.77
N LEU A 63 11.35 5.99 15.85
CA LEU A 63 9.91 5.82 15.91
C LEU A 63 9.50 4.83 17.01
N SER A 64 10.22 3.72 17.17
CA SER A 64 9.94 2.75 18.24
C SER A 64 10.28 3.26 19.65
N ALA A 65 11.10 4.32 19.78
CA ALA A 65 11.50 4.91 21.05
C ALA A 65 10.66 6.12 21.48
N LYS A 66 9.76 6.64 20.63
CA LYS A 66 8.99 7.86 20.95
C LYS A 66 7.89 7.54 21.95
N LYS A 67 7.97 8.13 23.15
CA LYS A 67 6.88 8.10 24.14
C LYS A 67 5.70 8.96 23.71
N HIS A 68 4.50 8.56 24.13
CA HIS A 68 3.31 9.39 24.01
C HIS A 68 3.46 10.68 24.81
N ALA A 69 3.15 11.81 24.18
CA ALA A 69 3.25 13.15 24.75
C ALA A 69 1.88 13.87 24.75
N GLY A 70 0.78 13.10 24.78
CA GLY A 70 -0.58 13.65 24.77
C GLY A 70 -1.21 13.77 23.38
N GLU A 71 -0.54 13.30 22.32
CA GLU A 71 -1.09 13.30 20.97
C GLU A 71 -2.44 12.58 20.88
N LYS A 72 -3.36 13.15 20.10
CA LYS A 72 -4.70 12.60 19.84
C LYS A 72 -4.82 11.89 18.50
N THR A 73 -3.77 11.96 17.68
CA THR A 73 -3.72 11.37 16.36
C THR A 73 -2.56 10.38 16.29
N LEU A 74 -2.86 9.19 15.80
CA LEU A 74 -1.89 8.13 15.55
C LEU A 74 -1.83 7.86 14.04
N LEU A 75 -0.63 7.67 13.50
CA LEU A 75 -0.41 7.13 12.17
C LEU A 75 0.40 5.84 12.30
N TRP A 76 -0.24 4.73 11.93
CA TRP A 76 0.31 3.38 11.93
C TRP A 76 0.73 2.99 10.51
N ILE A 77 2.04 2.87 10.26
CA ILE A 77 2.60 2.73 8.91
C ILE A 77 3.22 1.34 8.69
N SER A 78 2.79 0.64 7.64
CA SER A 78 3.43 -0.59 7.19
C SER A 78 4.80 -0.32 6.56
N ASP A 79 5.84 -1.04 7.00
CA ASP A 79 7.16 -0.97 6.36
C ASP A 79 7.21 -1.66 4.98
N GLY A 80 6.11 -2.31 4.58
CA GLY A 80 5.90 -2.85 3.24
C GLY A 80 5.60 -1.79 2.19
N ILE A 81 5.37 -0.54 2.60
CA ILE A 81 5.24 0.61 1.68
C ILE A 81 6.64 1.09 1.30
N LEU A 82 6.99 1.12 0.01
CA LEU A 82 8.37 1.40 -0.41
C LEU A 82 8.85 2.79 0.07
N SER A 83 7.98 3.79 -0.05
CA SER A 83 8.25 5.17 0.37
C SER A 83 7.67 5.52 1.74
N TRP A 84 7.44 4.52 2.62
CA TRP A 84 7.02 4.74 4.01
C TRP A 84 7.89 5.75 4.78
N PRO A 85 9.23 5.86 4.57
CA PRO A 85 10.04 6.87 5.27
C PRO A 85 9.64 8.29 4.92
N VAL A 86 9.10 8.50 3.71
CA VAL A 86 8.58 9.80 3.28
C VAL A 86 7.30 10.12 4.02
N ALA A 87 6.37 9.16 4.12
CA ALA A 87 5.15 9.34 4.90
C ALA A 87 5.46 9.62 6.38
N ALA A 88 6.41 8.89 6.97
CA ALA A 88 6.85 9.12 8.34
C ALA A 88 7.47 10.52 8.53
N SER A 89 8.39 10.91 7.63
CA SER A 89 9.04 12.23 7.70
C SER A 89 8.08 13.39 7.43
N ALA A 90 6.98 13.13 6.72
CA ALA A 90 5.97 14.12 6.40
C ALA A 90 4.89 14.28 7.48
N ALA A 91 4.80 13.38 8.45
CA ALA A 91 3.77 13.46 9.48
C ALA A 91 3.86 14.77 10.28
N LYS A 92 2.71 15.37 10.60
CA LYS A 92 2.64 16.63 11.35
C LYS A 92 3.16 16.48 12.78
N ASP A 93 3.60 17.60 13.34
CA ASP A 93 3.76 17.72 14.79
C ASP A 93 2.43 17.38 15.49
N GLY A 94 2.50 16.59 16.56
CA GLY A 94 1.31 16.11 17.27
C GLY A 94 0.66 14.85 16.67
N VAL A 95 1.26 14.25 15.64
CA VAL A 95 0.94 12.88 15.20
C VAL A 95 1.94 11.92 15.83
N LEU A 96 1.44 10.98 16.65
CA LEU A 96 2.25 9.84 17.06
C LEU A 96 2.40 8.91 15.87
N GLN A 97 3.64 8.50 15.59
CA GLN A 97 3.93 7.61 14.48
C GLN A 97 4.37 6.26 15.02
N MET A 98 3.76 5.19 14.53
CA MET A 98 4.11 3.81 14.84
C MET A 98 4.24 3.05 13.52
N TRP A 99 5.02 1.97 13.52
CA TRP A 99 5.23 1.17 12.32
C TRP A 99 5.21 -0.32 12.64
N TYR A 100 4.97 -1.14 11.62
CA TYR A 100 4.97 -2.60 11.73
C TYR A 100 5.63 -3.26 10.53
N ALA A 101 6.10 -4.49 10.72
CA ALA A 101 6.67 -5.30 9.67
C ALA A 101 5.57 -5.94 8.81
N ALA A 102 5.55 -5.66 7.51
CA ALA A 102 4.54 -6.22 6.60
C ALA A 102 4.59 -7.76 6.47
N LYS A 103 5.74 -8.37 6.79
CA LYS A 103 5.93 -9.83 6.71
C LYS A 103 5.21 -10.60 7.83
N GLU A 104 4.74 -9.90 8.86
CA GLU A 104 4.23 -10.48 10.11
C GLU A 104 2.77 -10.05 10.36
N GLN A 105 2.01 -9.75 9.31
CA GLN A 105 0.63 -9.26 9.41
C GLN A 105 -0.31 -10.21 10.19
N HIS A 106 0.05 -11.49 10.34
CA HIS A 106 -0.70 -12.48 11.12
C HIS A 106 -0.41 -12.45 12.63
N GLU A 107 0.55 -11.65 13.10
CA GLU A 107 0.91 -11.46 14.52
C GLU A 107 0.73 -9.98 14.95
N LEU A 108 0.17 -9.16 14.05
CA LEU A 108 0.11 -7.70 14.13
C LEU A 108 -0.51 -7.15 15.44
N TRP A 109 -1.47 -7.85 16.03
CA TRP A 109 -2.17 -7.35 17.23
C TRP A 109 -1.32 -7.39 18.50
N ASP A 110 -0.42 -8.38 18.63
CA ASP A 110 0.47 -8.46 19.80
C ASP A 110 1.52 -7.35 19.73
N ASP A 111 2.02 -7.07 18.52
CA ASP A 111 2.88 -5.92 18.25
C ASP A 111 2.21 -4.60 18.59
N ILE A 112 0.90 -4.46 18.30
CA ILE A 112 0.17 -3.24 18.66
C ILE A 112 0.20 -3.00 20.15
N VAL A 113 -0.23 -4.00 20.91
CA VAL A 113 -0.34 -3.88 22.36
C VAL A 113 1.03 -3.67 22.98
N ALA A 114 2.06 -4.38 22.49
CA ALA A 114 3.43 -4.19 22.94
C ALA A 114 3.94 -2.78 22.67
N ALA A 115 3.72 -2.27 21.45
CA ALA A 115 4.19 -0.95 21.05
C ALA A 115 3.43 0.17 21.78
N MET A 116 2.11 0.05 21.99
CA MET A 116 1.31 1.00 22.79
C MET A 116 1.79 1.04 24.25
N LYS A 117 2.07 -0.12 24.85
CA LYS A 117 2.63 -0.21 26.20
C LYS A 117 4.02 0.38 26.29
N ALA A 118 4.89 0.09 25.32
CA ALA A 118 6.26 0.61 25.28
C ALA A 118 6.29 2.14 25.11
N ALA A 119 5.33 2.69 24.35
CA ALA A 119 5.12 4.12 24.20
C ALA A 119 4.34 4.75 25.37
N GLU A 120 3.96 3.97 26.39
CA GLU A 120 3.20 4.41 27.58
C GLU A 120 1.87 5.10 27.22
N VAL A 121 1.19 4.64 26.17
CA VAL A 121 -0.06 5.22 25.67
C VAL A 121 -1.22 4.89 26.61
N PRO A 122 -1.93 5.88 27.19
CA PRO A 122 -3.14 5.64 27.96
C PRO A 122 -4.31 5.14 27.10
N GLU A 123 -5.24 4.41 27.71
CA GLU A 123 -6.54 4.10 27.09
C GLU A 123 -7.31 5.39 26.73
N GLY A 124 -8.10 5.34 25.65
CA GLY A 124 -8.87 6.50 25.17
C GLY A 124 -8.03 7.67 24.66
N SER A 125 -6.75 7.46 24.33
CA SER A 125 -5.85 8.52 23.90
C SER A 125 -6.18 9.10 22.54
N PHE A 126 -6.60 8.29 21.56
CA PHE A 126 -6.69 8.70 20.17
C PHE A 126 -8.12 8.99 19.72
N THR A 127 -8.32 10.14 19.09
CA THR A 127 -9.56 10.47 18.39
C THR A 127 -9.49 10.13 16.90
N HIS A 128 -8.28 10.00 16.35
CA HIS A 128 -8.04 9.66 14.96
C HIS A 128 -6.87 8.68 14.84
N VAL A 129 -7.05 7.60 14.10
CA VAL A 129 -5.98 6.64 13.80
C VAL A 129 -5.91 6.37 12.31
N GLY A 130 -4.80 6.70 11.67
CA GLY A 130 -4.53 6.33 10.29
C GLY A 130 -3.85 4.98 10.25
N TRP A 131 -4.44 3.99 9.58
CA TRP A 131 -3.83 2.69 9.35
C TRP A 131 -3.42 2.58 7.89
N MET A 132 -2.11 2.65 7.63
CA MET A 132 -1.52 2.81 6.30
C MET A 132 -0.78 1.55 5.85
N PHE A 133 -1.24 0.95 4.75
CA PHE A 133 -0.71 -0.30 4.23
C PHE A 133 -1.00 -0.51 2.74
N HIS A 134 -0.44 -1.57 2.15
CA HIS A 134 -0.68 -1.91 0.75
C HIS A 134 -2.00 -2.67 0.59
N GLY A 135 -2.91 -2.18 -0.27
CA GLY A 135 -4.33 -2.57 -0.29
C GLY A 135 -4.68 -4.06 -0.53
N SER A 136 -3.73 -4.93 -0.89
CA SER A 136 -3.98 -6.38 -0.97
C SER A 136 -4.31 -7.05 0.37
N GLU A 137 -4.15 -6.33 1.47
CA GLU A 137 -4.26 -6.80 2.85
C GLU A 137 -5.69 -6.74 3.44
N MET A 138 -6.64 -6.10 2.74
CA MET A 138 -8.05 -5.91 3.17
C MET A 138 -9.07 -6.81 2.46
N THR A 139 -8.62 -7.90 1.83
CA THR A 139 -9.54 -8.86 1.19
C THR A 139 -10.30 -9.68 2.24
N GLY A 140 -11.39 -10.32 1.82
CA GLY A 140 -12.22 -11.14 2.73
C GLY A 140 -11.46 -12.29 3.41
N GLU A 141 -10.31 -12.69 2.85
CA GLU A 141 -9.41 -13.68 3.43
C GLU A 141 -8.81 -13.23 4.77
N TYR A 142 -8.61 -11.92 4.94
CA TYR A 142 -7.96 -11.33 6.13
C TYR A 142 -8.93 -10.69 7.13
N LYS A 143 -10.24 -10.87 6.94
CA LYS A 143 -11.26 -10.22 7.77
C LYS A 143 -11.06 -10.50 9.26
N GLU A 144 -10.78 -11.74 9.63
CA GLU A 144 -10.62 -12.12 11.04
C GLU A 144 -9.39 -11.45 11.66
N GLN A 145 -8.29 -11.37 10.92
CA GLN A 145 -7.05 -10.70 11.35
C GLN A 145 -7.28 -9.19 11.48
N ASN A 146 -8.02 -8.59 10.56
CA ASN A 146 -8.39 -7.18 10.60
C ASN A 146 -9.29 -6.87 11.81
N LEU A 147 -10.22 -7.77 12.17
CA LEU A 147 -11.01 -7.64 13.39
C LEU A 147 -10.17 -7.77 14.66
N LYS A 148 -9.18 -8.67 14.69
CA LYS A 148 -8.24 -8.79 15.82
C LYS A 148 -7.40 -7.53 15.98
N PHE A 149 -6.91 -6.96 14.89
CA PHE A 149 -6.23 -5.66 14.88
C PHE A 149 -7.12 -4.57 15.48
N LEU A 150 -8.35 -4.41 14.96
CA LEU A 150 -9.29 -3.41 15.42
C LEU A 150 -9.67 -3.60 16.89
N ALA A 151 -9.84 -4.84 17.35
CA ALA A 151 -10.12 -5.17 18.74
C ALA A 151 -8.94 -4.81 19.67
N ALA A 152 -7.70 -5.04 19.25
CA ALA A 152 -6.50 -4.67 20.00
C ALA A 152 -6.29 -3.15 20.07
N LEU A 153 -6.69 -2.42 19.02
CA LEU A 153 -6.62 -0.97 18.96
C LEU A 153 -7.71 -0.29 19.82
N LYS A 154 -8.90 -0.90 19.90
CA LYS A 154 -10.11 -0.31 20.51
C LYS A 154 -9.93 0.31 21.90
N PRO A 155 -9.19 -0.29 22.86
CA PRO A 155 -9.00 0.32 24.18
C PRO A 155 -8.31 1.69 24.15
N TYR A 156 -7.49 1.96 23.12
CA TYR A 156 -6.75 3.22 22.96
C TYR A 156 -7.56 4.28 22.21
N LEU A 157 -8.73 3.93 21.70
CA LEU A 157 -9.62 4.84 21.00
C LEU A 157 -10.51 5.59 21.99
N ALA A 158 -10.57 6.90 21.86
CA ALA A 158 -11.55 7.73 22.54
C ALA A 158 -12.97 7.42 22.05
N GLU A 159 -13.98 7.80 22.82
CA GLU A 159 -15.37 7.73 22.37
C GLU A 159 -15.56 8.55 21.08
N GLY A 160 -16.19 7.95 20.08
CA GLY A 160 -16.40 8.58 18.77
C GLY A 160 -15.15 8.68 17.89
N ALA A 161 -14.04 8.02 18.26
CA ALA A 161 -12.85 8.01 17.43
C ALA A 161 -13.09 7.34 16.06
N ARG A 162 -12.32 7.78 15.07
CA ARG A 162 -12.34 7.25 13.70
C ARG A 162 -11.01 6.57 13.36
N VAL A 163 -11.09 5.45 12.65
CA VAL A 163 -9.95 4.78 12.03
C VAL A 163 -10.00 5.00 10.53
N ASP A 164 -9.01 5.71 10.02
CA ASP A 164 -8.82 6.01 8.60
C ASP A 164 -8.01 4.86 7.99
N ILE A 165 -8.64 4.06 7.12
CA ILE A 165 -7.98 2.97 6.40
C ILE A 165 -7.33 3.56 5.15
N LEU A 166 -6.03 3.82 5.24
CA LEU A 166 -5.21 4.31 4.16
C LEU A 166 -4.74 3.10 3.33
N ALA A 167 -5.62 2.64 2.45
CA ALA A 167 -5.38 1.58 1.49
C ALA A 167 -6.12 1.90 0.18
N CYS A 168 -5.56 1.55 -0.97
CA CYS A 168 -6.19 1.87 -2.25
C CYS A 168 -7.47 1.08 -2.52
N GLU A 169 -8.48 1.78 -3.04
CA GLU A 169 -9.68 1.22 -3.67
C GLU A 169 -10.46 0.23 -2.80
N MET A 170 -10.33 0.33 -1.48
CA MET A 170 -10.91 -0.63 -0.54
C MET A 170 -12.41 -0.79 -0.75
N VAL A 171 -13.12 0.31 -1.03
CA VAL A 171 -14.57 0.32 -1.22
C VAL A 171 -15.00 0.62 -2.66
N ALA A 172 -14.07 0.51 -3.64
CA ALA A 172 -14.35 0.76 -5.05
C ALA A 172 -15.40 -0.20 -5.64
N GLY A 173 -15.48 -1.43 -5.10
CA GLY A 173 -16.38 -2.48 -5.57
C GLY A 173 -17.33 -3.00 -4.48
N PRO A 174 -18.42 -3.69 -4.87
CA PRO A 174 -19.44 -4.17 -3.94
C PRO A 174 -18.89 -5.17 -2.91
N THR A 175 -17.89 -5.97 -3.28
CA THR A 175 -17.23 -6.91 -2.36
C THR A 175 -16.46 -6.17 -1.26
N GLY A 176 -15.66 -5.18 -1.64
CA GLY A 176 -14.87 -4.37 -0.71
C GLY A 176 -15.76 -3.56 0.23
N LEU A 177 -16.80 -2.91 -0.31
CA LEU A 177 -17.82 -2.22 0.48
C LEU A 177 -18.53 -3.13 1.47
N LYS A 178 -18.83 -4.37 1.08
CA LYS A 178 -19.44 -5.35 1.99
C LYS A 178 -18.51 -5.69 3.15
N ILE A 179 -17.24 -6.01 2.87
CA ILE A 179 -16.24 -6.32 3.90
C ILE A 179 -16.04 -5.13 4.83
N PHE A 180 -15.89 -3.92 4.29
CA PHE A 180 -15.78 -2.68 5.05
C PHE A 180 -16.93 -2.52 6.05
N LYS A 181 -18.19 -2.65 5.58
CA LYS A 181 -19.37 -2.53 6.45
C LYS A 181 -19.43 -3.64 7.51
N GLU A 182 -18.98 -4.84 7.20
CA GLU A 182 -18.89 -5.93 8.17
C GLU A 182 -17.83 -5.64 9.24
N LEU A 183 -16.66 -5.12 8.86
CA LEU A 183 -15.61 -4.72 9.80
C LEU A 183 -16.08 -3.61 10.74
N GLU A 184 -16.70 -2.57 10.20
CA GLU A 184 -17.24 -1.45 10.98
C GLU A 184 -18.30 -1.93 11.98
N LYS A 185 -19.25 -2.74 11.51
CA LYS A 185 -20.32 -3.31 12.34
C LYS A 185 -19.81 -4.23 13.44
N GLU A 186 -18.88 -5.14 13.11
CA GLU A 186 -18.40 -6.16 14.06
C GLU A 186 -17.39 -5.59 15.06
N SER A 187 -16.57 -4.63 14.64
CA SER A 187 -15.65 -3.93 15.56
C SER A 187 -16.36 -2.88 16.41
N GLY A 188 -17.44 -2.30 15.90
CA GLY A 188 -18.11 -1.14 16.50
C GLY A 188 -17.23 0.11 16.53
N ILE A 189 -16.33 0.23 15.55
CA ILE A 189 -15.40 1.35 15.37
C ILE A 189 -15.82 2.08 14.09
N ASN A 190 -15.84 3.42 14.12
CA ASN A 190 -16.06 4.22 12.92
C ASN A 190 -14.86 4.10 11.98
N LEU A 191 -15.08 3.62 10.76
CA LEU A 191 -14.03 3.43 9.75
C LEU A 191 -14.24 4.40 8.60
N ALA A 192 -13.16 4.92 8.01
CA ALA A 192 -13.19 5.61 6.73
C ALA A 192 -12.24 4.92 5.74
N ALA A 193 -12.60 4.91 4.45
CA ALA A 193 -11.81 4.25 3.40
C ALA A 193 -12.01 4.94 2.05
N SER A 194 -11.13 4.62 1.08
CA SER A 194 -11.20 5.19 -0.27
C SER A 194 -11.91 4.29 -1.28
N THR A 195 -12.59 4.92 -2.23
CA THR A 195 -12.99 4.31 -3.51
C THR A 195 -11.90 4.41 -4.55
N ASP A 196 -10.94 5.32 -4.36
CA ASP A 196 -9.93 5.67 -5.35
C ASP A 196 -8.53 5.15 -4.97
N LEU A 197 -7.56 5.36 -5.86
CA LEU A 197 -6.16 5.17 -5.53
C LEU A 197 -5.72 6.19 -4.47
N THR A 198 -5.52 5.75 -3.23
CA THR A 198 -4.92 6.61 -2.20
C THR A 198 -3.42 6.83 -2.45
N GLY A 199 -2.95 8.08 -2.48
CA GLY A 199 -1.54 8.43 -2.61
C GLY A 199 -1.27 9.67 -3.48
N ASN A 200 -0.11 9.71 -4.13
CA ASN A 200 0.33 10.88 -4.89
C ASN A 200 -0.50 11.12 -6.16
N SER A 201 -0.86 12.37 -6.42
CA SER A 201 -1.63 12.78 -7.60
C SER A 201 -0.88 12.64 -8.93
N ALA A 202 0.43 12.85 -8.95
CA ALA A 202 1.27 12.56 -10.12
C ALA A 202 1.33 11.05 -10.44
N ALA A 203 1.07 10.19 -9.44
CA ALA A 203 0.92 8.75 -9.62
C ALA A 203 -0.54 8.31 -9.89
N GLY A 204 -1.46 9.26 -10.05
CA GLY A 204 -2.87 9.02 -10.34
C GLY A 204 -3.75 8.78 -9.10
N GLY A 205 -3.25 9.06 -7.90
CA GLY A 205 -4.00 8.94 -6.66
C GLY A 205 -4.47 10.25 -6.04
N ASN A 206 -5.16 10.18 -4.91
CA ASN A 206 -5.49 11.31 -4.06
C ASN A 206 -5.37 10.91 -2.58
N TRP A 207 -5.47 11.86 -1.65
CA TRP A 207 -5.43 11.56 -0.21
C TRP A 207 -6.82 11.62 0.44
N ILE A 208 -7.88 11.36 -0.34
CA ILE A 208 -9.27 11.44 0.11
C ILE A 208 -9.79 10.04 0.48
N LEU A 209 -10.59 9.98 1.54
CA LEU A 209 -11.40 8.81 1.91
C LEU A 209 -12.87 9.14 1.66
N GLU A 210 -13.39 8.69 0.52
CA GLU A 210 -14.70 9.10 0.01
C GLU A 210 -15.88 8.62 0.87
N THR A 211 -15.71 7.58 1.69
CA THR A 211 -16.79 7.10 2.57
C THR A 211 -17.27 8.17 3.55
N ASP A 212 -16.35 9.05 3.98
CA ASP A 212 -16.58 10.04 5.03
C ASP A 212 -16.15 11.46 4.62
N GLY A 213 -15.63 11.63 3.40
CA GLY A 213 -15.16 12.92 2.90
C GLY A 213 -13.92 13.46 3.63
N VAL A 214 -13.05 12.55 4.09
CA VAL A 214 -11.86 12.89 4.88
C VAL A 214 -10.67 13.18 3.96
N ASP A 215 -9.98 14.31 4.17
CA ASP A 215 -8.67 14.57 3.58
C ASP A 215 -7.56 14.12 4.55
N VAL A 216 -6.92 13.00 4.21
CA VAL A 216 -5.84 12.38 4.98
C VAL A 216 -4.61 13.28 5.00
N LYS A 217 -4.34 14.04 3.93
CA LYS A 217 -3.22 14.97 3.91
C LYS A 217 -3.42 16.04 4.97
N GLU A 218 -4.61 16.62 5.07
CA GLU A 218 -4.92 17.58 6.13
C GLU A 218 -4.89 16.97 7.53
N GLN A 219 -5.26 15.70 7.68
CA GLN A 219 -5.32 15.05 8.99
C GLN A 219 -3.93 14.65 9.53
N TYR A 220 -3.04 14.14 8.68
CA TYR A 220 -1.81 13.46 9.12
C TYR A 220 -0.52 14.13 8.66
N PHE A 221 -0.52 14.85 7.53
CA PHE A 221 0.72 15.16 6.82
C PHE A 221 0.95 16.65 6.58
N THR A 222 2.21 17.06 6.62
CA THR A 222 2.69 18.32 6.06
C THR A 222 2.77 18.21 4.53
N ASP A 223 3.10 19.32 3.85
CA ASP A 223 3.30 19.31 2.39
C ASP A 223 4.47 18.43 1.92
N ALA A 224 5.36 18.00 2.83
CA ALA A 224 6.42 17.07 2.51
C ALA A 224 5.90 15.72 1.97
N ILE A 225 4.63 15.37 2.21
CA ILE A 225 4.00 14.17 1.63
C ILE A 225 3.95 14.20 0.10
N ASN A 226 4.09 15.38 -0.53
CA ASN A 226 4.14 15.49 -1.98
C ASN A 226 5.36 14.77 -2.59
N GLU A 227 6.39 14.46 -1.78
CA GLU A 227 7.56 13.66 -2.19
C GLU A 227 7.27 12.14 -2.20
N PHE A 228 6.17 11.71 -1.57
CA PHE A 228 5.68 10.33 -1.64
C PHE A 228 5.33 10.08 -3.09
N SER A 229 5.94 9.13 -3.78
CA SER A 229 5.84 9.07 -5.26
C SER A 229 4.94 7.99 -5.81
N GLU A 230 4.26 7.26 -4.93
CA GLU A 230 3.47 6.11 -5.30
C GLU A 230 2.02 6.27 -4.84
N THR A 231 1.20 5.29 -5.18
CA THR A 231 -0.09 5.06 -4.54
C THR A 231 0.05 3.87 -3.60
N LEU A 232 -0.84 3.74 -2.62
CA LEU A 232 -0.91 2.61 -1.68
C LEU A 232 -1.36 1.29 -2.33
N LEU A 233 -1.46 1.28 -3.66
CA LEU A 233 -1.63 0.10 -4.49
C LEU A 233 -0.27 -0.51 -4.89
N GLY A 234 0.80 0.27 -4.77
CA GLY A 234 2.11 0.07 -5.40
C GLY A 234 3.04 -1.00 -4.84
N PHE A 235 2.75 -2.29 -5.09
CA PHE A 235 3.78 -3.32 -5.44
C PHE A 235 3.17 -4.64 -5.97
N ALA A 236 1.85 -4.83 -5.87
CA ALA A 236 1.18 -5.99 -6.47
C ALA A 236 1.39 -6.04 -7.99
N MET A 237 1.43 -4.89 -8.67
CA MET A 237 1.75 -4.79 -10.10
C MET A 237 3.25 -4.84 -10.38
N HIS A 238 4.13 -4.27 -9.54
CA HIS A 238 5.58 -4.30 -9.77
C HIS A 238 6.16 -5.72 -9.64
N ARG A 239 5.73 -6.52 -8.64
CA ARG A 239 6.10 -7.94 -8.56
C ARG A 239 5.53 -8.78 -9.70
N LYS A 240 4.31 -8.49 -10.16
CA LYS A 240 3.69 -9.22 -11.28
C LYS A 240 4.37 -8.85 -12.60
N ALA A 241 4.71 -7.58 -12.82
CA ALA A 241 5.46 -7.10 -13.98
C ALA A 241 6.89 -7.65 -14.00
N VAL A 242 7.62 -7.63 -12.87
CA VAL A 242 8.96 -8.22 -12.74
C VAL A 242 8.93 -9.74 -12.90
N ARG A 243 7.95 -10.45 -12.30
CA ARG A 243 7.79 -11.91 -12.48
C ARG A 243 7.34 -12.29 -13.89
N THR A 244 6.51 -11.48 -14.55
CA THR A 244 6.07 -11.70 -15.93
C THR A 244 7.22 -11.41 -16.91
N ALA A 245 8.04 -10.39 -16.65
CA ALA A 245 9.26 -10.12 -17.40
C ALA A 245 10.32 -11.21 -17.20
N GLN A 246 10.44 -11.79 -16.00
CA GLN A 246 11.32 -12.94 -15.72
C GLN A 246 10.82 -14.24 -16.36
N ARG A 247 9.51 -14.50 -16.36
CA ARG A 247 8.90 -15.67 -17.06
C ARG A 247 8.97 -15.55 -18.59
N ARG A 248 9.00 -14.34 -19.14
CA ARG A 248 9.24 -14.11 -20.58
C ARG A 248 10.73 -14.27 -20.96
N ARG A 249 11.65 -14.19 -20.00
CA ARG A 249 13.10 -14.42 -20.19
C ARG A 249 13.57 -15.83 -19.81
N GLY A 250 12.80 -16.57 -19.02
CA GLY A 250 13.02 -17.98 -18.72
C GLY A 250 11.96 -18.83 -19.41
N GLY A 251 12.25 -19.30 -20.63
CA GLY A 251 11.45 -20.33 -21.28
C GLY A 251 11.37 -21.61 -20.44
N PRO A 252 10.37 -22.48 -20.67
CA PRO A 252 10.12 -23.64 -19.84
C PRO A 252 11.32 -24.62 -19.89
N CYS A 253 11.94 -24.88 -18.74
CA CYS A 253 12.70 -26.12 -18.56
C CYS A 253 11.67 -27.25 -18.42
N HIS A 254 11.59 -28.08 -19.44
CA HIS A 254 10.92 -29.38 -19.37
C HIS A 254 11.58 -30.25 -18.28
N PHE A 255 10.75 -30.86 -17.45
CA PHE A 255 11.03 -32.13 -16.78
C PHE A 255 10.22 -33.21 -17.48
#